data_AF-A0A372IR64-F1
#
_entry.id   AF-A0A372IR64-F1
#
_cell.length_a   1.000
_cell.length_b   1.000
_cell.length_c   1.000
_cell.angle_alpha   90.00
_cell.angle_beta   90.00
_cell.angle_gamma   90.00
#
_symmetry.space_group_name_H-M   'P 1'
#
loop_
_entity.id
_entity.type
_entity.pdbx_description
1 polymer ?
#
loop_
_entity_poly.entity_id
_entity_poly.type
_entity_poly.pdbx_seq_one_letter_code
_entity_poly.pdbx_strand_id
1 'polypeptide(L)'
;MRAIPLLIAMLAGSPVAHAAPCRSGSTTRIYRYWEDAGLHRRWAMMIDCAHPDHPALFMPSQETPAAGDAQSMEAARITPSSPQVTNGMRVTLWQRESAADMRLTGTALEAGHSGQKIRVRTGLSGTVLTGVVRGPASVELLPAATGWRKR
;
A
#
# COMPACT_ATOMS: atom_id res chain seq x y z
N MET A 1 -42.55 -45.30 32.38
CA MET A 1 -41.88 -43.98 32.35
C MET A 1 -40.37 -44.19 32.47
N ARG A 2 -39.60 -44.03 31.40
CA ARG A 2 -38.13 -43.99 31.43
C ARG A 2 -37.67 -42.91 30.45
N ALA A 3 -36.94 -41.94 30.99
CA ALA A 3 -36.57 -40.70 30.34
C ALA A 3 -35.37 -40.88 29.38
N ILE A 4 -35.42 -40.12 28.28
CA ILE A 4 -34.37 -40.00 27.25
C ILE A 4 -33.30 -39.05 27.78
N PRO A 5 -32.00 -39.44 27.84
CA PRO A 5 -30.95 -38.49 28.17
C PRO A 5 -30.67 -37.59 26.96
N LEU A 6 -30.85 -36.29 27.18
CA LEU A 6 -30.52 -35.21 26.25
C LEU A 6 -29.00 -35.06 26.18
N LEU A 7 -28.40 -35.36 25.03
CA LEU A 7 -26.96 -35.26 24.81
C LEU A 7 -26.64 -33.82 24.40
N ILE A 8 -26.16 -33.01 25.36
CA ILE A 8 -25.69 -31.65 25.13
C ILE A 8 -24.28 -31.74 24.52
N ALA A 9 -24.17 -31.51 23.21
CA ALA A 9 -22.89 -31.36 22.54
C ALA A 9 -22.27 -30.01 22.95
N MET A 10 -21.22 -30.04 23.78
CA MET A 10 -20.39 -28.88 24.03
C MET A 10 -19.66 -28.47 22.75
N LEU A 11 -19.97 -27.28 22.24
CA LEU A 11 -19.14 -26.55 21.29
C LEU A 11 -17.82 -26.19 22.01
N ALA A 12 -16.78 -26.98 21.79
CA ALA A 12 -15.42 -26.62 22.17
C ALA A 12 -15.00 -25.41 21.32
N GLY A 13 -15.14 -24.21 21.87
CA GLY A 13 -14.54 -23.00 21.31
C GLY A 13 -13.04 -23.19 21.23
N SER A 14 -12.50 -23.17 20.01
CA SER A 14 -11.05 -23.20 19.81
C SER A 14 -10.42 -22.01 20.54
N PRO A 15 -9.37 -22.20 21.36
CA PRO A 15 -8.69 -21.08 21.98
C PRO A 15 -8.12 -20.20 20.87
N VAL A 16 -8.58 -18.95 20.83
CA VAL A 16 -7.95 -17.90 20.03
C VAL A 16 -6.48 -17.87 20.45
N ALA A 17 -5.59 -18.11 19.50
CA ALA A 17 -4.15 -18.06 19.74
C ALA A 17 -3.81 -16.68 20.32
N HIS A 18 -3.56 -16.64 21.62
CA HIS A 18 -3.15 -15.42 22.30
C HIS A 18 -1.78 -15.03 21.73
N ALA A 19 -1.71 -13.85 21.12
CA ALA A 19 -0.46 -13.28 20.66
C ALA A 19 0.55 -13.31 21.82
N ALA A 20 1.74 -13.84 21.58
CA ALA A 20 2.78 -13.93 22.60
C ALA A 20 3.04 -12.55 23.23
N PRO A 21 3.16 -12.46 24.57
CA PRO A 21 3.30 -11.17 25.25
C PRO A 21 4.57 -10.45 24.78
N CYS A 22 4.44 -9.13 24.64
CA CYS A 22 5.56 -8.25 24.39
C CYS A 22 6.59 -8.38 25.53
N ARG A 23 7.84 -8.71 25.18
CA ARG A 23 8.93 -8.83 26.16
C ARG A 23 9.44 -7.41 26.47
N SER A 24 9.57 -7.06 27.75
CA SER A 24 10.07 -5.75 28.17
C SER A 24 11.45 -5.48 27.56
N GLY A 25 11.57 -4.39 26.79
CA GLY A 25 12.83 -3.91 26.23
C GLY A 25 12.77 -3.48 24.75
N SER A 26 11.76 -3.92 23.99
CA SER A 26 11.56 -3.50 22.59
C SER A 26 10.21 -2.80 22.41
N THR A 27 10.21 -1.57 21.89
CA THR A 27 8.98 -0.84 21.54
C THR A 27 8.22 -1.49 20.38
N THR A 28 8.90 -2.26 19.54
CA THR A 28 8.29 -2.89 18.36
C THR A 28 8.75 -4.34 18.22
N ARG A 29 7.81 -5.25 17.89
CA ARG A 29 8.06 -6.68 17.67
C ARG A 29 7.62 -7.09 16.27
N ILE A 30 8.48 -7.81 15.53
CA ILE A 30 8.08 -8.46 14.28
C ILE A 30 7.18 -9.66 14.61
N TYR A 31 5.96 -9.64 14.07
CA TYR A 31 4.96 -10.68 14.25
C TYR A 31 5.02 -11.73 13.14
N ARG A 32 5.08 -11.28 11.88
CA ARG A 32 5.05 -12.16 10.70
C ARG A 32 5.69 -11.47 9.50
N TYR A 33 6.26 -12.25 8.59
CA TYR A 33 6.62 -11.80 7.25
C TYR A 33 5.56 -12.17 6.22
N TRP A 34 5.33 -11.29 5.25
CA TRP A 34 4.43 -11.51 4.14
C TRP A 34 5.12 -11.14 2.83
N GLU A 35 5.08 -12.05 1.85
CA GLU A 35 5.58 -11.78 0.50
C GLU A 35 4.47 -11.24 -0.40
N ASP A 36 4.77 -10.12 -1.05
CA ASP A 36 3.96 -9.54 -2.10
C ASP A 36 4.60 -9.89 -3.45
N ALA A 37 3.99 -10.87 -4.12
CA ALA A 37 4.45 -11.35 -5.43
C ALA A 37 4.26 -10.30 -6.54
N GLY A 38 3.30 -9.38 -6.40
CA GLY A 38 3.06 -8.32 -7.38
C GLY A 38 4.11 -7.20 -7.30
N LEU A 39 4.60 -6.93 -6.10
CA LEU A 39 5.64 -5.93 -5.86
C LEU A 39 7.05 -6.53 -5.78
N HIS A 40 7.18 -7.85 -5.85
CA HIS A 40 8.43 -8.60 -5.61
C HIS A 40 9.14 -8.14 -4.33
N ARG A 41 8.37 -7.95 -3.25
CA ARG A 41 8.87 -7.43 -1.97
C ARG A 41 8.36 -8.27 -0.81
N ARG A 42 9.14 -8.32 0.26
CA ARG A 42 8.72 -8.89 1.54
C ARG A 42 8.43 -7.78 2.54
N TRP A 43 7.37 -7.96 3.30
CA TRP A 43 6.88 -7.06 4.33
C TRP A 43 7.03 -7.71 5.69
N ALA A 44 7.58 -6.97 6.65
CA ALA A 44 7.50 -7.30 8.06
C ALA A 44 6.25 -6.64 8.64
N MET A 45 5.34 -7.46 9.14
CA MET A 45 4.27 -7.02 10.03
C MET A 45 4.85 -6.88 11.43
N MET A 46 4.78 -5.69 11.97
CA MET A 46 5.27 -5.33 13.29
C MET A 46 4.14 -4.87 14.18
N ILE A 47 4.26 -5.16 15.47
CA ILE A 47 3.33 -4.73 16.50
C ILE A 47 4.07 -3.75 17.41
N ASP A 48 3.49 -2.58 17.61
CA ASP A 48 3.95 -1.65 18.64
C ASP A 48 3.52 -2.17 20.02
N CYS A 49 4.52 -2.53 20.82
CA CYS A 49 4.34 -3.06 22.17
C CYS A 49 4.13 -1.96 23.20
N ALA A 50 4.49 -0.70 22.90
CA ALA A 50 4.31 0.44 23.78
C ALA A 50 2.91 1.06 23.68
N HIS A 51 2.15 0.73 22.64
CA HIS A 51 0.79 1.22 22.43
C HIS A 51 -0.25 0.26 23.02
N PRO A 52 -1.27 0.75 23.80
CA PRO A 52 -2.27 -0.11 24.45
C PRO A 52 -3.04 -1.02 23.49
N ASP A 53 -3.37 -0.50 22.31
CA ASP A 53 -4.12 -1.23 21.28
C ASP A 53 -3.24 -2.08 20.35
N HIS A 54 -1.93 -2.10 20.56
CA HIS A 54 -0.98 -2.91 19.79
C HIS A 54 -1.19 -2.87 18.26
N PRO A 55 -1.20 -1.66 17.65
CA PRO A 55 -1.51 -1.51 16.24
C PRO A 55 -0.45 -2.20 15.38
N ALA A 56 -0.92 -2.80 14.28
CA ALA A 56 -0.06 -3.43 13.30
C ALA A 56 0.49 -2.41 12.30
N LEU A 57 1.81 -2.41 12.12
CA LEU A 57 2.53 -1.60 11.15
C LEU A 57 3.20 -2.52 10.13
N PHE A 58 3.09 -2.18 8.84
CA PHE A 58 3.77 -2.91 7.77
C PHE A 58 4.97 -2.11 7.30
N MET A 59 6.15 -2.69 7.40
CA MET A 59 7.37 -2.12 6.85
C MET A 59 8.01 -3.08 5.86
N PRO A 60 8.59 -2.60 4.75
CA PRO A 60 9.35 -3.46 3.86
C PRO A 60 10.52 -4.09 4.62
N SER A 61 10.63 -5.41 4.62
CA SER A 61 11.75 -6.11 5.25
C SER A 61 12.92 -6.10 4.28
N GLN A 62 14.02 -5.46 4.66
CA GLN A 62 15.30 -5.71 3.99
C GLN A 62 15.75 -7.11 4.40
N GLU A 63 15.88 -8.04 3.45
CA GLU A 63 16.56 -9.30 3.72
C GLU A 63 18.00 -8.99 4.13
N THR A 64 18.34 -9.15 5.40
CA THR A 64 19.72 -9.32 5.80
C THR A 64 20.10 -10.77 5.53
N PRO A 65 21.10 -11.06 4.68
CA PRO A 65 21.79 -12.35 4.76
C PRO A 65 22.38 -12.43 6.16
N ALA A 66 22.04 -13.47 6.92
CA ALA A 66 22.65 -13.70 8.21
C ALA A 66 24.13 -14.04 8.02
N ALA A 67 25.02 -13.14 8.43
CA ALA A 67 26.20 -13.39 9.28
C ALA A 67 27.26 -12.29 9.11
N GLY A 68 27.77 -11.82 10.24
CA GLY A 68 29.09 -11.20 10.32
C GLY A 68 29.07 -9.71 10.66
N ASP A 69 29.36 -9.44 11.92
CA ASP A 69 30.01 -8.24 12.47
C ASP A 69 30.35 -7.12 11.48
N ALA A 70 29.76 -5.93 11.68
CA ALA A 70 30.52 -4.70 11.91
C ALA A 70 29.57 -3.52 12.07
N GLN A 71 29.95 -2.68 13.03
CA GLN A 71 29.48 -1.32 13.23
C GLN A 71 29.25 -0.60 11.89
N SER A 72 28.06 -0.05 11.70
CA SER A 72 27.95 1.24 11.04
C SER A 72 26.64 1.90 11.45
N MET A 73 26.76 2.94 12.28
CA MET A 73 25.80 4.04 12.30
C MET A 73 25.83 4.72 10.92
N GLU A 74 25.38 4.04 9.88
CA GLU A 74 25.16 4.67 8.59
C GLU A 74 23.71 5.15 8.62
N ALA A 75 23.55 6.47 8.67
CA ALA A 75 22.28 7.17 8.61
C ALA A 75 21.30 6.42 7.70
N ALA A 76 20.07 6.20 8.18
CA ALA A 76 18.98 5.67 7.40
C ALA A 76 18.87 6.48 6.10
N ARG A 77 19.54 6.01 5.05
CA ARG A 77 19.41 6.58 3.72
C ARG A 77 17.99 6.23 3.35
N ILE A 78 17.10 7.22 3.46
CA ILE A 78 15.75 7.18 2.91
C ILE A 78 15.95 6.72 1.48
N THR A 79 15.75 5.43 1.23
CA THR A 79 15.90 4.89 -0.11
C THR A 79 14.73 5.53 -0.85
N PRO A 80 14.98 6.35 -1.88
CA PRO A 80 13.92 7.03 -2.59
C PRO A 80 12.95 5.95 -3.05
N SER A 81 11.69 6.03 -2.59
CA SER A 81 10.66 5.09 -3.02
C SER A 81 10.68 5.03 -4.54
N SER A 82 10.64 3.86 -5.15
CA SER A 82 10.59 3.77 -6.61
C SER A 82 9.35 4.52 -7.12
N PRO A 83 9.42 5.26 -8.24
CA PRO A 83 8.28 5.98 -8.76
C PRO A 83 7.16 4.97 -9.11
N GLN A 84 5.93 5.30 -8.73
CA GLN A 84 4.76 4.45 -9.00
C GLN A 84 4.32 4.52 -10.47
N VAL A 85 4.73 5.59 -11.16
CA VAL A 85 4.57 5.78 -12.59
C VAL A 85 5.93 6.04 -13.21
N THR A 86 6.25 5.35 -14.31
CA THR A 86 7.48 5.58 -15.09
C THR A 86 7.15 6.21 -16.44
N ASN A 87 8.15 6.87 -17.05
CA ASN A 87 8.02 7.40 -18.41
C ASN A 87 7.70 6.26 -19.40
N GLY A 88 6.75 6.49 -20.30
CA GLY A 88 6.29 5.51 -21.28
C GLY A 88 5.30 4.48 -20.72
N MET A 89 5.05 4.47 -19.41
CA MET A 89 4.12 3.53 -18.79
C MET A 89 2.68 3.81 -19.21
N ARG A 90 1.91 2.75 -19.47
CA ARG A 90 0.47 2.84 -19.69
C ARG A 90 -0.22 3.10 -18.36
N VAL A 91 -1.06 4.12 -18.29
CA VAL A 91 -1.77 4.53 -17.08
C VAL A 91 -3.25 4.71 -17.33
N THR A 92 -4.05 4.55 -16.27
CA THR A 92 -5.47 4.87 -16.25
C THR A 92 -5.65 6.22 -15.56
N LEU A 93 -6.15 7.19 -16.31
CA LEU A 93 -6.64 8.45 -15.76
C LEU A 93 -8.09 8.27 -15.34
N TRP A 94 -8.44 8.72 -14.17
CA TRP A 94 -9.81 8.69 -13.69
C TRP A 94 -10.21 10.02 -13.07
N GLN A 95 -11.50 10.34 -13.18
CA GLN A 95 -12.13 11.45 -12.49
C GLN A 95 -13.49 10.96 -11.98
N ARG A 96 -13.78 11.22 -10.71
CA ARG A 96 -15.07 10.91 -10.11
C ARG A 96 -15.71 12.21 -9.64
N GLU A 97 -16.76 12.62 -10.33
CA GLU A 97 -17.67 13.67 -9.89
C GLU A 97 -18.98 13.05 -9.39
N SER A 98 -19.77 13.81 -8.65
CA SER A 98 -21.03 13.31 -8.04
C SER A 98 -22.03 12.74 -9.05
N ALA A 99 -21.94 13.15 -10.33
CA ALA A 99 -22.82 12.71 -11.40
C ALA A 99 -22.13 11.91 -12.52
N ALA A 100 -20.80 11.73 -12.49
CA ALA A 100 -20.05 11.10 -13.58
C ALA A 100 -18.75 10.43 -13.12
N ASP A 101 -18.47 9.23 -13.65
CA ASP A 101 -17.17 8.55 -13.57
C ASP A 101 -16.56 8.53 -14.98
N MET A 102 -15.41 9.16 -15.14
CA MET A 102 -14.65 9.18 -16.39
C MET A 102 -13.37 8.39 -16.22
N ARG A 103 -13.08 7.49 -17.18
CA ARG A 103 -11.83 6.74 -17.23
C ARG A 103 -11.22 6.81 -18.63
N LEU A 104 -9.94 7.13 -18.67
CA LEU A 104 -9.17 7.28 -19.91
C LEU A 104 -7.88 6.46 -19.79
N THR A 105 -7.44 5.87 -20.89
CA THR A 105 -6.13 5.24 -20.97
C THR A 105 -5.15 6.17 -21.67
N GLY A 106 -3.94 6.28 -21.15
CA GLY A 106 -2.88 7.08 -21.74
C GLY A 106 -1.48 6.55 -21.46
N THR A 107 -0.48 7.26 -22.00
CA THR A 107 0.94 6.99 -21.81
C THR A 107 1.57 8.11 -21.00
N ALA A 108 2.17 7.79 -19.86
CA ALA A 108 2.86 8.74 -19.02
C ALA A 108 4.08 9.32 -19.74
N LEU A 109 4.22 10.64 -19.70
CA LEU A 109 5.34 11.36 -20.30
C LEU A 109 6.48 11.60 -19.28
N GLU A 110 6.22 11.33 -18.01
CA GLU A 110 7.10 11.61 -16.88
C GLU A 110 6.96 10.50 -15.84
N ALA A 111 8.00 10.32 -15.02
CA ALA A 111 7.90 9.47 -13.85
C ALA A 111 7.29 10.26 -12.68
N GLY A 112 6.59 9.57 -11.77
CA GLY A 112 5.98 10.21 -10.61
C GLY A 112 5.72 9.27 -9.42
N HIS A 113 5.87 9.83 -8.22
CA HIS A 113 5.46 9.22 -6.94
C HIS A 113 4.02 9.60 -6.58
N SER A 114 3.44 8.90 -5.61
CA SER A 114 2.12 9.26 -5.07
C SER A 114 2.03 10.75 -4.71
N GLY A 115 0.97 11.41 -5.14
CA GLY A 115 0.73 12.83 -4.89
C GLY A 115 1.46 13.78 -5.86
N GLN A 116 2.38 13.30 -6.69
CA GLN A 116 3.04 14.14 -7.69
C GLN A 116 2.16 14.33 -8.93
N LYS A 117 2.29 15.51 -9.53
CA LYS A 117 1.66 15.83 -10.81
C LYS A 117 2.50 15.27 -11.94
N ILE A 118 1.86 14.61 -12.89
CA ILE A 118 2.50 14.10 -14.11
C ILE A 118 1.69 14.46 -15.35
N ARG A 119 2.39 14.55 -16.48
CA ARG A 119 1.76 14.68 -17.80
C ARG A 119 1.50 13.31 -18.42
N VAL A 120 0.32 13.15 -18.99
CA VAL A 120 -0.09 11.93 -19.69
C VAL A 120 -0.64 12.26 -21.05
N ARG A 121 -0.15 11.58 -22.09
CA ARG A 121 -0.70 11.66 -23.43
C ARG A 121 -1.83 10.63 -23.58
N THR A 122 -3.05 11.11 -23.82
CA THR A 122 -4.23 10.26 -24.05
C THR A 122 -4.36 9.86 -25.52
N GLY A 123 -5.03 8.74 -25.78
CA GLY A 123 -5.29 8.23 -27.12
C GLY A 123 -6.29 9.06 -27.94
N LEU A 124 -6.47 8.65 -29.21
CA LEU A 124 -7.31 9.25 -30.27
C LEU A 124 -6.97 10.68 -30.72
N SER A 125 -6.75 11.63 -29.82
CA SER A 125 -6.44 13.04 -30.16
C SER A 125 -5.01 13.45 -29.83
N GLY A 126 -4.23 12.58 -29.16
CA GLY A 126 -2.87 12.91 -28.71
C GLY A 126 -2.84 14.00 -27.62
N THR A 127 -3.99 14.32 -27.02
CA THR A 127 -4.13 15.37 -26.03
C THR A 127 -3.30 15.03 -24.79
N VAL A 128 -2.52 16.01 -24.33
CA VAL A 128 -1.75 15.90 -23.09
C VAL A 128 -2.59 16.44 -21.95
N LEU A 129 -2.85 15.58 -20.97
CA LEU A 129 -3.57 15.90 -19.75
C LEU A 129 -2.62 15.86 -18.56
N THR A 130 -2.96 16.61 -17.51
CA THR A 130 -2.21 16.62 -16.25
C THR A 130 -3.05 15.95 -15.17
N GLY A 131 -2.42 15.09 -14.38
CA GLY A 131 -3.07 14.42 -13.27
C GLY A 131 -2.13 14.17 -12.10
N VAL A 132 -2.68 13.72 -10.98
CA VAL A 132 -1.95 13.38 -9.75
C VAL A 132 -1.85 11.87 -9.62
N VAL A 133 -0.66 11.34 -9.39
CA VAL A 133 -0.46 9.90 -9.17
C VAL A 133 -1.13 9.48 -7.86
N ARG A 134 -2.05 8.52 -7.94
CA ARG A 134 -2.73 7.94 -6.77
C ARG A 134 -2.28 6.53 -6.45
N GLY A 135 -1.61 5.87 -7.39
CA GLY A 135 -1.05 4.54 -7.20
C GLY A 135 -0.35 4.04 -8.46
N PRO A 136 0.11 2.76 -8.45
CA PRO A 136 0.68 2.12 -9.62
C PRO A 136 -0.26 2.23 -10.82
N ALA A 137 0.21 2.86 -11.89
CA ALA A 137 -0.56 3.10 -13.12
C ALA A 137 -1.92 3.82 -12.93
N SER A 138 -2.14 4.49 -11.79
CA SER A 138 -3.40 5.13 -11.43
C SER A 138 -3.19 6.63 -11.22
N VAL A 139 -3.89 7.43 -12.02
CA VAL A 139 -3.73 8.88 -12.06
C VAL A 139 -5.11 9.52 -11.93
N GLU A 140 -5.26 10.40 -10.94
CA GLU A 140 -6.46 11.23 -10.84
C GLU A 140 -6.32 12.45 -11.77
N LEU A 141 -7.29 12.66 -12.64
CA LEU A 141 -7.29 13.78 -13.56
C LEU A 141 -7.51 15.09 -12.80
N LEU A 142 -6.68 16.10 -13.06
CA LEU A 142 -6.95 17.45 -12.56
C LEU A 142 -7.98 18.12 -13.48
N PRO A 143 -8.93 18.88 -12.92
CA PRO A 143 -9.87 19.65 -13.73
C PRO A 143 -9.06 20.59 -14.63
N ALA A 144 -9.34 20.55 -15.94
CA ALA A 144 -8.76 21.50 -16.86
C ALA A 144 -9.14 22.90 -16.38
N ALA A 145 -8.14 23.77 -16.14
CA ALA A 145 -8.41 25.15 -15.77
C ALA A 145 -9.35 25.73 -16.83
N THR A 146 -10.57 26.05 -16.43
CA THR A 146 -11.67 26.49 -17.29
C THR A 146 -11.34 27.87 -17.84
N GLY A 147 -10.51 27.92 -18.88
CA GLY A 147 -10.10 29.12 -19.59
C GLY A 147 -10.72 29.16 -20.98
N TRP A 148 -12.04 29.00 -21.08
CA TRP A 148 -12.74 29.30 -22.32
C TRP A 148 -12.77 30.82 -22.49
N ARG A 149 -11.72 31.41 -23.07
CA ARG A 149 -11.86 32.74 -23.70
C ARG A 149 -12.65 32.54 -24.98
N LYS A 150 -13.92 32.94 -24.96
CA LYS A 150 -14.64 33.31 -26.20
C LYS A 150 -13.78 34.36 -26.91
N ARG A 151 -13.35 34.07 -28.14
CA ARG A 151 -13.03 35.13 -29.10
C ARG A 151 -14.32 35.64 -29.70
#